data_AF-A0A3M1Y5N3-F1
#
_entry.id   AF-A0A3M1Y5N3-F1
#
_cell.length_a   1.000
_cell.length_b   1.000
_cell.length_c   1.000
_cell.angle_alpha   90.00
_cell.angle_beta   90.00
_cell.angle_gamma   90.00
#
_symmetry.space_group_name_H-M   'P 1'
#
loop_
_entity.id
_entity.type
_entity.pdbx_description
1 polymer ?
#
loop_
_entity_poly.entity_id
_entity_poly.type
_entity_poly.pdbx_seq_one_letter_code
_entity_poly.pdbx_strand_id
1 'polypeptide(L)'
;MYPVLRPTAQNRHIQEKYVKSSGGQLLNKQVLQKTKAVKPGAVSAADVLRFRKRRDNPAYLDTGLDRLMVNPFYMGKDKPEVDKVESIIIKYGLSKEWSEYLPKVMTQERITLQTLAEIRFGLDPEQLTSKVPNTKNGEPLTMLSKTKVTLYDRANFFDTNNLNGFLAIQLLMHRTDKVHIPGRSLNTTIHNWKLVEATKEYQNNMETNIKQNKAIARYALFLEKSPNIGSLTNNPVYWVGVQLTDPRTGVSIIKSNPGISTATIDAKINDYLKLKGDDLEERIKTFNDVMDTYEGQRELFYLNYLVKQAFNTGRLVRRDGYVYWLSQHRDPAFYKFSTVESFKTRMFEEMQIASDKFIEFVNELRDARVAIPEPLDDFLQQVAKLQSADEKNNE
;
A
#
# COMPACT_ATOMS: atom_id res chain seq x y z
N MET A 1 -1.80 18.90 3.90
CA MET A 1 -0.92 19.14 5.06
C MET A 1 -1.03 17.96 6.00
N TYR A 2 0.04 17.58 6.71
CA TYR A 2 0.00 16.44 7.64
C TYR A 2 0.77 16.72 8.93
N PRO A 3 0.25 16.30 10.11
CA PRO A 3 1.02 16.32 11.34
C PRO A 3 2.00 15.14 11.36
N VAL A 4 3.26 15.47 11.60
CA VAL A 4 4.35 14.50 11.82
C VAL A 4 4.74 14.53 13.28
N LEU A 5 4.96 13.35 13.88
CA LEU A 5 5.55 13.25 15.21
C LEU A 5 7.01 13.73 15.15
N ARG A 6 7.45 14.52 16.13
CA ARG A 6 8.83 15.01 16.12
C ARG A 6 9.84 13.87 16.38
N PRO A 7 10.95 13.79 15.62
CA PRO A 7 12.14 13.12 16.10
C PRO A 7 12.68 13.88 17.32
N THR A 8 13.07 13.15 18.36
CA THR A 8 13.65 13.72 19.58
C THR A 8 14.99 14.40 19.24
N ALA A 9 15.11 15.70 19.49
CA ALA A 9 16.34 16.46 19.21
C ALA A 9 17.54 16.09 20.12
N GLN A 10 17.40 15.09 20.98
CA GLN A 10 18.46 14.57 21.82
C GLN A 10 18.27 13.05 21.95
N ASN A 11 19.28 12.27 21.56
CA ASN A 11 19.41 10.83 21.81
C ASN A 11 19.49 10.46 23.32
N ARG A 12 18.85 11.24 24.21
CA ARG A 12 18.87 11.05 25.67
C ARG A 12 17.84 10.05 26.19
N HIS A 13 17.21 9.26 25.31
CA HIS A 13 16.16 8.31 25.69
C HIS A 13 16.61 6.85 25.78
N ILE A 14 17.91 6.56 25.58
CA ILE A 14 18.47 5.28 26.00
C ILE A 14 18.73 5.39 27.51
N GLN A 15 17.83 4.83 28.32
CA GLN A 15 18.15 4.55 29.72
C GLN A 15 19.16 3.40 29.74
N GLU A 16 20.44 3.71 29.85
CA GLU A 16 21.39 2.72 30.34
C GLU A 16 21.19 2.59 31.85
N LYS A 17 20.63 1.46 32.26
CA LYS A 17 20.62 1.06 33.68
C LYS A 17 22.05 0.69 34.05
N TYR A 18 22.75 1.58 34.74
CA TYR A 18 24.02 1.21 35.36
C TYR A 18 23.77 0.62 36.75
N VAL A 19 24.23 -0.61 36.94
CA VAL A 19 24.37 -1.23 38.26
C VAL A 19 25.67 -0.71 38.87
N LYS A 20 25.61 0.02 40.00
CA LYS A 20 26.80 0.26 40.82
C LYS A 20 27.05 -0.99 41.66
N SER A 21 28.28 -1.50 41.63
CA SER A 21 28.71 -2.79 42.20
C SER A 21 28.76 -2.86 43.73
N SER A 22 28.05 -1.99 44.46
CA SER A 22 28.05 -2.01 45.93
C SER A 22 26.69 -1.55 46.45
N GLY A 23 25.78 -2.51 46.72
CA GLY A 23 24.60 -2.27 47.55
C GLY A 23 23.21 -2.48 46.92
N GLY A 24 23.10 -2.93 45.67
CA GLY A 24 21.87 -3.58 45.15
C GLY A 24 20.55 -2.81 45.13
N GLN A 25 20.49 -1.51 45.47
CA GLN A 25 19.25 -0.72 45.38
C GLN A 25 19.15 0.09 44.09
N LEU A 26 18.05 -0.13 43.36
CA LEU A 26 17.63 0.67 42.20
C LEU A 26 17.04 2.00 42.69
N LEU A 27 17.79 3.09 42.56
CA LEU A 27 17.24 4.44 42.78
C LEU A 27 16.59 4.96 41.49
N ASN A 28 15.26 4.97 41.46
CA ASN A 28 14.50 5.71 40.45
C ASN A 28 14.63 7.21 40.71
N LYS A 29 15.50 7.90 39.96
CA LYS A 29 15.51 9.36 39.96
C LYS A 29 14.31 9.86 39.15
N GLN A 30 13.26 10.31 39.82
CA GLN A 30 12.19 11.08 39.17
C GLN A 30 12.76 12.41 38.66
N VAL A 31 12.82 12.59 37.33
CA VAL A 31 13.05 13.91 36.73
C VAL A 31 12.18 14.06 35.48
N LEU A 32 11.21 14.98 35.63
CA LEU A 32 10.58 15.89 34.67
C LEU A 32 10.28 15.43 33.22
N GLN A 33 8.99 15.49 32.92
CA GLN A 33 8.31 15.40 31.62
C GLN A 33 9.20 15.79 30.43
N LYS A 34 9.61 14.79 29.64
CA LYS A 34 10.21 15.00 28.33
C LYS A 34 9.55 14.09 27.31
N THR A 35 8.90 14.74 26.36
CA THR A 35 8.54 14.35 24.99
C THR A 35 8.42 12.85 24.71
N LYS A 36 7.20 12.42 24.34
CA LYS A 36 6.83 11.03 24.03
C LYS A 36 7.82 10.42 23.02
N ALA A 37 8.64 9.48 23.47
CA ALA A 37 9.51 8.70 22.60
C ALA A 37 8.64 7.75 21.76
N VAL A 38 8.90 7.67 20.45
CA VAL A 38 8.35 6.65 19.56
C VAL A 38 8.72 5.29 20.14
N LYS A 39 7.73 4.50 20.58
CA LYS A 39 7.98 3.11 20.96
C LYS A 39 8.18 2.31 19.68
N PRO A 40 9.32 1.63 19.48
CA PRO A 40 9.48 0.68 18.38
C PRO A 40 8.40 -0.40 18.54
N GLY A 41 7.48 -0.50 17.57
CA GLY A 41 6.47 -1.56 17.53
C GLY A 41 5.08 -1.23 18.11
N ALA A 42 4.75 0.02 18.45
CA ALA A 42 3.40 0.34 18.93
C ALA A 42 2.43 0.74 17.79
N VAL A 43 1.44 -0.10 17.51
CA VAL A 43 0.23 0.20 16.69
C VAL A 43 -0.83 0.97 17.51
N SER A 44 -0.40 1.77 18.49
CA SER A 44 -1.30 2.45 19.43
C SER A 44 -1.56 3.89 18.97
N ALA A 45 -2.82 4.31 18.94
CA ALA A 45 -3.21 5.70 18.71
C ALA A 45 -2.48 6.62 19.70
N ALA A 46 -1.77 7.62 19.17
CA ALA A 46 -0.90 8.48 19.97
C ALA A 46 -1.66 9.60 20.66
N ASP A 47 -2.61 10.23 19.97
CA ASP A 47 -3.48 11.29 20.47
C ASP A 47 -4.83 11.26 19.73
N VAL A 48 -5.93 11.53 20.44
CA VAL A 48 -7.24 11.80 19.83
C VAL A 48 -7.61 13.25 20.08
N LEU A 49 -7.78 14.02 19.01
CA LEU A 49 -8.08 15.44 19.06
C LEU A 49 -9.53 15.70 18.63
N ARG A 50 -10.18 16.66 19.30
CA ARG A 50 -11.53 17.17 18.99
C ARG A 50 -11.48 18.70 18.91
N PHE A 51 -12.46 19.30 18.23
CA PHE A 51 -12.72 20.73 18.35
C PHE A 51 -13.02 21.09 19.80
N ARG A 52 -12.56 22.26 20.23
CA ARG A 52 -12.73 22.75 21.60
C ARG A 52 -13.74 23.85 21.63
N LYS A 53 -14.38 24.06 22.79
CA LYS A 53 -15.10 25.30 23.04
C LYS A 53 -14.11 26.47 23.04
N ARG A 54 -14.52 27.61 22.51
CA ARG A 54 -13.74 28.85 22.59
C ARG A 54 -13.61 29.27 24.05
N ARG A 55 -12.48 29.90 24.39
CA ARG A 55 -12.24 30.39 25.75
C ARG A 55 -13.06 31.64 26.06
N ASP A 56 -13.19 32.51 25.07
CA ASP A 56 -13.94 33.77 25.12
C ASP A 56 -15.45 33.57 25.00
N ASN A 57 -15.90 32.56 24.26
CA ASN A 57 -17.31 32.25 24.11
C ASN A 57 -17.60 30.74 24.10
N PRO A 58 -17.91 30.13 25.27
CA PRO A 58 -18.15 28.69 25.39
C PRO A 58 -19.36 28.16 24.62
N ALA A 59 -20.23 29.05 24.12
CA ALA A 59 -21.34 28.68 23.23
C ALA A 59 -20.88 28.34 21.80
N TYR A 60 -19.59 28.53 21.48
CA TYR A 60 -19.03 28.26 20.16
C TYR A 60 -17.79 27.36 20.24
N LEU A 61 -17.57 26.58 19.20
CA LEU A 61 -16.35 25.80 18.98
C LEU A 61 -15.26 26.67 18.30
N ASP A 62 -14.01 26.43 18.66
CA ASP A 62 -12.81 26.98 18.03
C ASP A 62 -12.46 26.13 16.80
N THR A 63 -13.10 26.46 15.68
CA THR A 63 -13.09 25.69 14.42
C THR A 63 -12.37 26.43 13.29
N GLY A 64 -12.31 27.76 13.36
CA GLY A 64 -11.84 28.61 12.26
C GLY A 64 -12.84 28.84 11.14
N LEU A 65 -14.00 28.16 11.16
CA LEU A 65 -14.97 28.19 10.06
C LEU A 65 -15.70 29.53 9.94
N ASP A 66 -15.77 30.30 11.03
CA ASP A 66 -16.42 31.61 11.04
C ASP A 66 -15.57 32.70 10.36
N ARG A 67 -14.35 32.38 9.92
CA ARG A 67 -13.45 33.34 9.26
C ARG A 67 -14.04 33.79 7.93
N LEU A 68 -14.17 35.11 7.76
CA LEU A 68 -14.59 35.71 6.49
C LEU A 68 -13.49 35.62 5.43
N MET A 69 -13.86 35.19 4.24
CA MET A 69 -13.01 35.13 3.05
C MET A 69 -13.70 35.76 1.85
N VAL A 70 -12.95 36.03 0.78
CA VAL A 70 -13.50 36.51 -0.48
C VAL A 70 -14.47 35.46 -1.02
N ASN A 71 -15.66 35.89 -1.40
CA ASN A 71 -16.68 35.00 -1.91
C ASN A 71 -16.40 34.64 -3.38
N PRO A 72 -16.09 33.36 -3.70
CA PRO A 72 -15.85 32.95 -5.08
C PRO A 72 -17.14 32.92 -5.93
N PHE A 73 -18.31 33.04 -5.29
CA PHE A 73 -19.63 33.03 -5.93
C PHE A 73 -20.24 34.44 -6.03
N TYR A 74 -19.50 35.49 -5.69
CA TYR A 74 -20.02 36.85 -5.70
C TYR A 74 -20.37 37.30 -7.12
N MET A 75 -21.58 37.86 -7.31
CA MET A 75 -22.08 38.33 -8.60
C MET A 75 -22.49 39.81 -8.62
N GLY A 76 -22.21 40.55 -7.56
CA GLY A 76 -22.67 41.94 -7.40
C GLY A 76 -23.81 42.06 -6.40
N LYS A 77 -24.25 43.30 -6.16
CA LYS A 77 -25.32 43.60 -5.19
C LYS A 77 -26.72 43.32 -5.73
N ASP A 78 -26.84 43.14 -7.04
CA ASP A 78 -28.09 42.84 -7.70
C ASP A 78 -28.50 41.38 -7.48
N LYS A 79 -29.81 41.11 -7.54
CA LYS A 79 -30.33 39.76 -7.37
C LYS A 79 -29.74 38.85 -8.47
N PRO A 80 -29.08 37.74 -8.11
CA PRO A 80 -28.47 36.85 -9.10
C PRO A 80 -29.54 36.22 -10.00
N GLU A 81 -29.19 36.06 -11.28
CA GLU A 81 -30.02 35.36 -12.27
C GLU A 81 -30.30 33.91 -11.82
N VAL A 82 -31.53 33.44 -12.02
CA VAL A 82 -31.98 32.11 -11.59
C VAL A 82 -31.11 31.00 -12.18
N ASP A 83 -30.81 31.07 -13.47
CA ASP A 83 -29.99 30.07 -14.18
C ASP A 83 -28.59 29.91 -13.56
N LYS A 84 -28.02 31.01 -13.05
CA LYS A 84 -26.70 30.99 -12.39
C LYS A 84 -26.78 30.32 -11.02
N VAL A 85 -27.84 30.58 -10.26
CA VAL A 85 -28.11 29.91 -8.97
C VAL A 85 -28.26 28.40 -9.20
N GLU A 86 -29.06 27.99 -10.20
CA GLU A 86 -29.28 26.59 -10.55
C GLU A 86 -27.98 25.90 -11.00
N SER A 87 -27.14 26.59 -11.78
CA SER A 87 -25.86 26.03 -12.23
C SER A 87 -24.92 25.64 -11.07
N ILE A 88 -24.90 26.44 -10.00
CA ILE A 88 -24.09 26.15 -8.80
C ILE A 88 -24.71 25.00 -8.01
N ILE A 89 -26.04 24.98 -7.87
CA ILE A 89 -26.77 23.90 -7.20
C ILE A 89 -26.45 22.56 -7.87
N ILE A 90 -26.53 22.50 -9.20
CA ILE A 90 -26.23 21.28 -9.97
C ILE A 90 -24.75 20.93 -9.86
N LYS A 91 -23.84 21.91 -10.03
CA LYS A 91 -22.39 21.68 -10.02
C LYS A 91 -21.88 21.07 -8.71
N TYR A 92 -22.44 21.48 -7.58
CA TYR A 92 -22.01 21.03 -6.26
C TYR A 92 -22.96 20.02 -5.62
N GLY A 93 -24.02 19.59 -6.33
CA GLY A 93 -25.00 18.65 -5.81
C GLY A 93 -25.74 19.16 -4.58
N LEU A 94 -26.07 20.45 -4.55
CA LEU A 94 -26.70 21.09 -3.40
C LEU A 94 -28.18 20.68 -3.28
N SER A 95 -28.68 20.61 -2.04
CA SER A 95 -30.09 20.36 -1.78
C SER A 95 -30.98 21.56 -2.13
N LYS A 96 -32.30 21.36 -2.09
CA LYS A 96 -33.29 22.43 -2.35
C LYS A 96 -33.25 23.56 -1.33
N GLU A 97 -32.70 23.32 -0.14
CA GLU A 97 -32.57 24.35 0.90
C GLU A 97 -31.67 25.50 0.43
N TRP A 98 -30.71 25.21 -0.44
CA TRP A 98 -29.82 26.22 -1.01
C TRP A 98 -30.51 27.20 -1.97
N SER A 99 -31.67 26.86 -2.54
CA SER A 99 -32.37 27.75 -3.47
C SER A 99 -32.73 29.11 -2.85
N GLU A 100 -32.97 29.14 -1.54
CA GLU A 100 -33.28 30.37 -0.81
C GLU A 100 -32.02 31.06 -0.23
N TYR A 101 -31.00 30.27 0.14
CA TYR A 101 -29.78 30.77 0.77
C TYR A 101 -28.76 31.28 -0.25
N LEU A 102 -28.57 30.55 -1.35
CA LEU A 102 -27.53 30.83 -2.32
C LEU A 102 -27.66 32.22 -2.98
N PRO A 103 -28.87 32.74 -3.30
CA PRO A 103 -29.00 34.11 -3.78
C PRO A 103 -28.47 35.16 -2.80
N LYS A 104 -28.63 34.94 -1.48
CA LYS A 104 -28.08 35.83 -0.43
C LYS A 104 -26.56 35.71 -0.34
N VAL A 105 -26.03 34.49 -0.49
CA VAL A 105 -24.59 34.25 -0.50
C VAL A 105 -23.95 34.97 -1.70
N MET A 106 -24.55 34.87 -2.89
CA MET A 106 -24.00 35.46 -4.12
C MET A 106 -24.01 36.99 -4.16
N THR A 107 -24.80 37.66 -3.30
CA THR A 107 -24.77 39.13 -3.16
C THR A 107 -23.79 39.63 -2.11
N GLN A 108 -23.14 38.72 -1.37
CA GLN A 108 -22.14 39.07 -0.36
C GLN A 108 -20.73 39.02 -0.96
N GLU A 109 -19.97 40.11 -0.83
CA GLU A 109 -18.56 40.13 -1.27
C GLU A 109 -17.67 39.15 -0.47
N ARG A 110 -18.08 38.85 0.76
CA ARG A 110 -17.36 37.96 1.68
C ARG A 110 -18.32 36.98 2.32
N ILE A 111 -17.89 35.73 2.39
CA ILE A 111 -18.64 34.64 3.04
C ILE A 111 -17.74 33.98 4.09
N THR A 112 -18.33 33.25 5.02
CA THR A 112 -17.56 32.46 5.98
C THR A 112 -16.95 31.24 5.30
N LEU A 113 -15.85 30.74 5.85
CA LEU A 113 -15.27 29.47 5.44
C LEU A 113 -16.24 28.30 5.65
N GLN A 114 -17.15 28.41 6.62
CA GLN A 114 -18.28 27.50 6.82
C GLN A 114 -19.15 27.41 5.55
N THR A 115 -19.69 28.54 5.09
CA THR A 115 -20.57 28.58 3.91
C THR A 115 -19.85 28.05 2.67
N LEU A 116 -18.57 28.39 2.48
CA LEU A 116 -17.79 27.85 1.37
C LEU A 116 -17.65 26.32 1.47
N ALA A 117 -17.36 25.79 2.66
CA ALA A 117 -17.20 24.37 2.86
C ALA A 117 -18.52 23.61 2.66
N GLU A 118 -19.64 24.15 3.15
CA GLU A 118 -20.96 23.55 2.96
C GLU A 118 -21.32 23.47 1.47
N ILE A 119 -21.12 24.54 0.70
CA ILE A 119 -21.31 24.52 -0.76
C ILE A 119 -20.36 23.52 -1.42
N ARG A 120 -19.05 23.58 -1.09
CA ARG A 120 -18.03 22.74 -1.75
C ARG A 120 -18.29 21.24 -1.55
N PHE A 121 -18.82 20.85 -0.41
CA PHE A 121 -19.02 19.45 -0.03
C PHE A 121 -20.49 18.99 -0.12
N GLY A 122 -21.39 19.81 -0.69
CA GLY A 122 -22.78 19.43 -0.90
C GLY A 122 -23.57 19.24 0.40
N LEU A 123 -23.26 20.03 1.43
CA LEU A 123 -23.95 19.98 2.72
C LEU A 123 -25.08 21.01 2.77
N ASP A 124 -26.12 20.74 3.55
CA ASP A 124 -27.18 21.72 3.78
C ASP A 124 -26.64 22.96 4.53
N PRO A 125 -27.29 24.13 4.36
CA PRO A 125 -26.90 25.34 5.09
C PRO A 125 -26.83 25.11 6.60
N GLU A 126 -25.82 25.69 7.24
CA GLU A 126 -25.60 25.62 8.70
C GLU A 126 -25.24 24.23 9.29
N GLN A 127 -25.08 23.18 8.48
CA GLN A 127 -24.65 21.86 8.98
C GLN A 127 -23.26 21.88 9.64
N LEU A 128 -22.37 22.77 9.22
CA LEU A 128 -21.05 22.96 9.81
C LEU A 128 -21.02 24.11 10.84
N THR A 129 -22.13 24.37 11.52
CA THR A 129 -22.21 25.44 12.52
C THR A 129 -21.23 25.23 13.68
N SER A 130 -20.47 26.27 13.98
CA SER A 130 -19.60 26.35 15.17
C SER A 130 -20.39 26.46 16.48
N LYS A 131 -21.68 26.78 16.42
CA LYS A 131 -22.52 26.97 17.60
C LYS A 131 -22.74 25.64 18.31
N VAL A 132 -22.49 25.61 19.61
CA VAL A 132 -22.76 24.45 20.47
C VAL A 132 -24.23 24.51 20.88
N PRO A 133 -25.03 23.48 20.58
CA PRO A 133 -26.42 23.42 21.02
C PRO A 133 -26.48 23.50 22.55
N ASN A 134 -27.48 24.18 23.08
CA ASN A 134 -27.67 24.30 24.53
C ASN A 134 -28.27 22.99 25.05
N THR A 135 -27.41 22.02 25.37
CA THR A 135 -27.83 20.67 25.76
C THR A 135 -28.39 20.65 27.17
N LYS A 136 -29.68 21.01 27.33
CA LYS A 136 -30.45 20.63 28.52
C LYS A 136 -31.02 19.19 28.43
N ASN A 137 -31.21 18.65 27.22
CA ASN A 137 -32.00 17.41 27.02
C ASN A 137 -31.35 16.33 26.12
N GLY A 138 -30.02 16.25 26.01
CA GLY A 138 -29.37 15.14 25.28
C GLY A 138 -29.56 15.15 23.74
N GLU A 139 -29.95 16.28 23.17
CA GLU A 139 -30.10 16.51 21.73
C GLU A 139 -28.77 16.42 20.93
N PRO A 140 -28.85 16.17 19.61
CA PRO A 140 -27.73 15.68 18.83
C PRO A 140 -26.54 16.63 18.80
N LEU A 141 -25.38 16.08 19.18
CA LEU A 141 -24.06 16.64 18.92
C LEU A 141 -23.97 17.08 17.44
N THR A 142 -23.73 18.38 17.19
CA THR A 142 -23.46 18.93 15.84
C THR A 142 -22.36 18.13 15.14
N MET A 143 -22.34 18.14 13.81
CA MET A 143 -21.34 17.40 13.03
C MET A 143 -19.91 17.67 13.51
N LEU A 144 -19.60 18.95 13.78
CA LEU A 144 -18.31 19.38 14.31
C LEU A 144 -18.01 18.82 15.71
N SER A 145 -19.00 18.76 16.60
CA SER A 145 -18.79 18.22 17.94
C SER A 145 -18.52 16.70 17.94
N LYS A 146 -19.01 15.98 16.93
CA LYS A 146 -18.70 14.56 16.70
C LYS A 146 -17.34 14.35 16.04
N THR A 147 -16.81 15.36 15.31
CA THR A 147 -15.53 15.25 14.62
C THR A 147 -14.39 14.97 15.60
N LYS A 148 -13.64 13.89 15.33
CA LYS A 148 -12.42 13.53 16.06
C LYS A 148 -11.34 13.12 15.06
N VAL A 149 -10.11 13.49 15.35
CA VAL A 149 -8.93 13.10 14.58
C VAL A 149 -8.05 12.24 15.46
N THR A 150 -7.79 11.02 15.03
CA THR A 150 -6.81 10.13 15.68
C THR A 150 -5.47 10.31 14.99
N LEU A 151 -4.46 10.72 15.76
CA LEU A 151 -3.09 10.82 15.31
C LEU A 151 -2.31 9.60 15.80
N TYR A 152 -1.56 8.99 14.90
CA TYR A 152 -0.65 7.88 15.16
C TYR A 152 0.78 8.40 15.19
N ASP A 153 1.69 7.70 15.89
CA ASP A 153 3.13 7.99 15.99
C ASP A 153 3.88 7.74 14.65
N ARG A 154 3.36 8.34 13.58
CA ARG A 154 3.84 8.37 12.19
C ARG A 154 3.33 9.65 11.54
N ALA A 155 3.63 9.89 10.27
CA ALA A 155 2.95 10.97 9.56
C ALA A 155 1.47 10.62 9.34
N ASN A 156 0.58 11.57 9.56
CA ASN A 156 -0.86 11.38 9.40
C ASN A 156 -1.36 12.21 8.22
N PHE A 157 -1.77 11.58 7.13
CA PHE A 157 -2.18 12.30 5.93
C PHE A 157 -3.65 12.74 5.99
N PHE A 158 -3.90 14.01 5.66
CA PHE A 158 -5.25 14.56 5.50
C PHE A 158 -5.35 15.28 4.15
N ASP A 159 -6.37 14.91 3.39
CA ASP A 159 -6.70 15.50 2.09
C ASP A 159 -7.78 16.58 2.26
N THR A 160 -7.58 17.76 1.65
CA THR A 160 -8.57 18.84 1.64
C THR A 160 -9.72 18.63 0.66
N ASN A 161 -9.64 17.61 -0.21
CA ASN A 161 -10.66 17.35 -1.24
C ASN A 161 -11.91 16.66 -0.71
N ASN A 162 -11.85 16.05 0.47
CA ASN A 162 -13.00 15.48 1.15
C ASN A 162 -13.28 16.22 2.46
N LEU A 163 -14.55 16.17 2.88
CA LEU A 163 -15.02 16.87 4.09
C LEU A 163 -14.24 16.45 5.34
N ASN A 164 -14.01 15.15 5.53
CA ASN A 164 -13.33 14.63 6.71
C ASN A 164 -11.90 15.15 6.84
N GLY A 165 -11.14 15.16 5.76
CA GLY A 165 -9.77 15.65 5.75
C GLY A 165 -9.70 17.18 5.82
N PHE A 166 -10.66 17.90 5.21
CA PHE A 166 -10.81 19.34 5.41
C PHE A 166 -11.05 19.68 6.88
N LEU A 167 -12.04 19.04 7.53
CA LEU A 167 -12.34 19.25 8.94
C LEU A 167 -11.18 18.82 9.85
N ALA A 168 -10.47 17.76 9.51
CA ALA A 168 -9.28 17.34 10.24
C ALA A 168 -8.18 18.41 10.19
N ILE A 169 -7.94 19.02 9.03
CA ILE A 169 -6.96 20.10 8.88
C ILE A 169 -7.40 21.34 9.68
N GLN A 170 -8.68 21.74 9.60
CA GLN A 170 -9.20 22.85 10.41
C GLN A 170 -9.03 22.59 11.91
N LEU A 171 -9.36 21.38 12.36
CA LEU A 171 -9.15 20.96 13.75
C LEU A 171 -7.68 21.09 14.16
N LEU A 172 -6.76 20.58 13.35
CA LEU A 172 -5.34 20.62 13.65
C LEU A 172 -4.77 22.04 13.66
N MET A 173 -5.23 22.90 12.75
CA MET A 173 -4.86 24.32 12.72
C MET A 173 -5.35 25.08 13.95
N HIS A 174 -6.47 24.68 14.55
CA HIS A 174 -7.03 25.34 15.73
C HIS A 174 -6.57 24.70 17.06
N ARG A 175 -5.93 23.52 17.03
CA ARG A 175 -5.35 22.85 18.21
C ARG A 175 -3.91 23.29 18.53
N THR A 176 -3.72 24.60 18.65
CA THR A 176 -2.42 25.24 18.98
C THR A 176 -1.80 24.77 20.30
N ASP A 177 -2.56 24.14 21.19
CA ASP A 177 -2.07 23.58 22.45
C ASP A 177 -1.35 22.23 22.30
N LYS A 178 -1.41 21.62 21.10
CA LYS A 178 -0.77 20.33 20.79
C LYS A 178 -0.07 20.33 19.45
N VAL A 179 -0.50 21.17 18.51
CA VAL A 179 -0.05 21.18 17.12
C VAL A 179 0.61 22.53 16.84
N HIS A 180 1.86 22.48 16.39
CA HIS A 180 2.57 23.64 15.89
C HIS A 180 2.10 23.98 14.47
N ILE A 181 1.74 25.25 14.26
CA ILE A 181 1.36 25.81 12.98
C ILE A 181 2.59 26.51 12.36
N PRO A 182 2.87 26.32 11.05
CA PRO A 182 3.86 27.10 10.33
C PRO A 182 3.71 28.61 10.54
N GLY A 183 4.83 29.33 10.68
CA GLY A 183 4.84 30.78 10.90
C GLY A 183 4.66 31.24 12.35
N ARG A 184 4.41 30.33 13.32
CA ARG A 184 4.40 30.65 14.76
C ARG A 184 5.64 30.12 15.47
N SER A 185 5.99 30.70 16.62
CA SER A 185 7.08 30.21 17.46
C SER A 185 6.81 28.78 17.96
N LEU A 186 7.81 27.90 17.84
CA LEU A 186 7.71 26.51 18.24
C LEU A 186 7.94 26.36 19.75
N ASN A 187 6.88 26.08 20.52
CA ASN A 187 7.03 25.66 21.92
C ASN A 187 7.25 24.13 22.00
N THR A 188 8.43 23.72 22.41
CA THR A 188 8.85 22.30 22.50
C THR A 188 8.19 21.53 23.64
N THR A 189 7.69 22.22 24.66
CA THR A 189 7.02 21.63 25.82
C THR A 189 5.52 21.39 25.56
N ILE A 190 4.91 22.21 24.70
CA ILE A 190 3.45 22.19 24.45
C ILE A 190 3.12 21.44 23.15
N HIS A 191 3.88 21.66 22.07
CA HIS A 191 3.56 21.10 20.76
C HIS A 191 4.15 19.70 20.55
N ASN A 192 3.29 18.69 20.56
CA ASN A 192 3.61 17.29 20.24
C ASN A 192 3.73 17.05 18.73
N TRP A 193 2.96 17.80 17.94
CA TRP A 193 2.83 17.62 16.49
C TRP A 193 3.27 18.88 15.75
N LYS A 194 3.79 18.73 14.53
CA LYS A 194 4.05 19.85 13.62
C LYS A 194 3.30 19.63 12.32
N LEU A 195 2.57 20.64 11.87
CA LEU A 195 1.89 20.64 10.58
C LEU A 195 2.91 20.97 9.48
N VAL A 196 3.01 20.11 8.46
CA VAL A 196 3.94 20.29 7.33
C VAL A 196 3.16 20.22 6.01
N GLU A 197 3.56 21.04 5.04
CA GLU A 197 3.09 20.89 3.66
C GLU A 197 3.70 19.65 3.02
N ALA A 198 2.91 18.95 2.20
CA ALA A 198 3.36 17.72 1.59
C ALA A 198 4.40 18.02 0.51
N THR A 199 5.66 17.66 0.75
CA THR A 199 6.67 17.60 -0.32
C THR A 199 6.36 16.40 -1.22
N LYS A 200 6.47 16.56 -2.55
CA LYS A 200 6.22 15.48 -3.54
C LYS A 200 7.01 14.20 -3.23
N GLU A 201 8.23 14.33 -2.75
CA GLU A 201 9.11 13.22 -2.37
C GLU A 201 8.53 12.35 -1.24
N TYR A 202 7.82 12.96 -0.27
CA TYR A 202 7.18 12.22 0.80
C TYR A 202 5.93 11.46 0.31
N GLN A 203 5.18 12.05 -0.63
CA GLN A 203 4.04 11.39 -1.26
C GLN A 203 4.49 10.15 -2.03
N ASN A 204 5.55 10.28 -2.85
CA ASN A 204 6.14 9.16 -3.57
C ASN A 204 6.60 8.05 -2.62
N ASN A 205 7.35 8.39 -1.56
CA ASN A 205 7.78 7.41 -0.56
C ASN A 205 6.60 6.71 0.14
N MET A 206 5.51 7.42 0.41
CA MET A 206 4.31 6.84 0.99
C MET A 206 3.59 5.90 0.03
N GLU A 207 3.44 6.29 -1.23
CA GLU A 207 2.85 5.43 -2.27
C GLU A 207 3.65 4.14 -2.44
N THR A 208 4.98 4.24 -2.48
CA THR A 208 5.87 3.07 -2.52
C THR A 208 5.69 2.21 -1.27
N ASN A 209 5.59 2.79 -0.08
CA ASN A 209 5.32 2.04 1.15
C ASN A 209 3.93 1.36 1.14
N ILE A 210 2.90 1.99 0.56
CA ILE A 210 1.57 1.38 0.41
C ILE A 210 1.64 0.19 -0.55
N LYS A 211 2.30 0.36 -1.71
CA LYS A 211 2.52 -0.73 -2.68
C LYS A 211 3.27 -1.89 -2.03
N GLN A 212 4.31 -1.59 -1.27
CA GLN A 212 5.10 -2.57 -0.51
C GLN A 212 4.24 -3.34 0.49
N ASN A 213 3.47 -2.65 1.33
CA ASN A 213 2.62 -3.28 2.33
C ASN A 213 1.52 -4.15 1.69
N LYS A 214 0.96 -3.72 0.55
CA LYS A 214 0.01 -4.53 -0.21
C LYS A 214 0.64 -5.82 -0.74
N ALA A 215 1.85 -5.73 -1.28
CA ALA A 215 2.59 -6.91 -1.76
C ALA A 215 2.90 -7.89 -0.62
N ILE A 216 3.35 -7.39 0.54
CA ILE A 216 3.60 -8.22 1.73
C ILE A 216 2.31 -8.89 2.22
N ALA A 217 1.20 -8.14 2.27
CA ALA A 217 -0.10 -8.71 2.67
C ALA A 217 -0.57 -9.79 1.67
N ARG A 218 -0.39 -9.56 0.36
CA ARG A 218 -0.70 -10.55 -0.67
C ARG A 218 0.13 -11.82 -0.50
N TYR A 219 1.42 -11.67 -0.22
CA TYR A 219 2.32 -12.78 0.04
C TYR A 219 1.90 -13.59 1.29
N ALA A 220 1.53 -12.91 2.38
CA ALA A 220 1.04 -13.58 3.59
C ALA A 220 -0.24 -14.40 3.31
N LEU A 221 -1.20 -13.84 2.59
CA LEU A 221 -2.42 -14.56 2.17
C LEU A 221 -2.12 -15.75 1.27
N PHE A 222 -1.10 -15.64 0.41
CA PHE A 222 -0.64 -16.74 -0.44
C PHE A 222 -0.07 -17.89 0.41
N LEU A 223 0.75 -17.60 1.42
CA LEU A 223 1.27 -18.61 2.34
C LEU A 223 0.15 -19.36 3.09
N GLU A 224 -0.90 -18.65 3.51
CA GLU A 224 -2.07 -19.27 4.14
C GLU A 224 -2.82 -20.23 3.21
N LYS A 225 -2.94 -19.86 1.92
CA LYS A 225 -3.65 -20.66 0.91
C LYS A 225 -2.80 -21.80 0.34
N SER A 226 -1.49 -21.74 0.47
CA SER A 226 -0.54 -22.73 -0.06
C SER A 226 0.30 -23.31 1.09
N PRO A 227 -0.31 -24.09 1.99
CA PRO A 227 0.40 -24.67 3.13
C PRO A 227 1.50 -25.62 2.65
N ASN A 228 2.57 -25.73 3.44
CA ASN A 228 3.76 -26.54 3.16
C ASN A 228 3.39 -27.99 2.81
N ILE A 229 3.32 -28.29 1.51
CA ILE A 229 3.26 -29.65 0.99
C ILE A 229 4.69 -30.20 1.10
N GLY A 230 4.86 -31.35 1.74
CA GLY A 230 6.13 -31.85 2.30
C GLY A 230 7.34 -31.99 1.36
N SER A 231 7.22 -31.68 0.06
CA SER A 231 8.35 -31.56 -0.87
C SER A 231 8.50 -30.13 -1.39
N LEU A 232 9.72 -29.58 -1.29
CA LEU A 232 10.13 -28.30 -1.89
C LEU A 232 9.80 -28.20 -3.38
N THR A 233 9.79 -29.34 -4.09
CA THR A 233 9.55 -29.40 -5.54
C THR A 233 8.09 -29.13 -5.92
N ASN A 234 7.15 -29.36 -4.99
CA ASN A 234 5.71 -29.18 -5.19
C ASN A 234 5.19 -27.96 -4.43
N ASN A 235 6.10 -27.11 -3.94
CA ASN A 235 5.74 -25.96 -3.14
C ASN A 235 5.62 -24.70 -4.05
N PRO A 236 4.42 -24.12 -4.21
CA PRO A 236 4.22 -22.90 -4.99
C PRO A 236 5.10 -21.74 -4.54
N VAL A 237 5.44 -21.67 -3.24
CA VAL A 237 6.34 -20.65 -2.67
C VAL A 237 7.74 -20.76 -3.25
N TYR A 238 8.24 -21.98 -3.46
CA TYR A 238 9.52 -22.22 -4.12
C TYR A 238 9.48 -21.76 -5.58
N TRP A 239 8.41 -22.08 -6.30
CA TRP A 239 8.24 -21.68 -7.71
C TRP A 239 8.19 -20.17 -7.89
N VAL A 240 7.48 -19.47 -6.99
CA VAL A 240 7.46 -18.01 -6.95
C VAL A 240 8.88 -17.48 -6.74
N GLY A 241 9.59 -17.97 -5.72
CA GLY A 241 10.93 -17.48 -5.40
C GLY A 241 11.98 -17.75 -6.49
N VAL A 242 11.83 -18.80 -7.29
CA VAL A 242 12.68 -19.05 -8.47
C VAL A 242 12.41 -18.05 -9.60
N GLN A 243 11.14 -17.67 -9.80
CA GLN A 243 10.73 -16.74 -10.85
C GLN A 243 11.07 -15.28 -10.53
N LEU A 244 11.14 -14.91 -9.25
CA LEU A 244 11.56 -13.58 -8.82
C LEU A 244 13.04 -13.34 -9.15
N THR A 245 13.32 -12.20 -9.78
CA THR A 245 14.67 -11.81 -10.20
C THR A 245 15.06 -10.48 -9.61
N ASP A 246 16.34 -10.34 -9.29
CA ASP A 246 16.94 -9.05 -8.98
C ASP A 246 16.91 -8.17 -10.24
N PRO A 247 16.26 -6.99 -10.23
CA PRO A 247 16.11 -6.17 -11.43
C PRO A 247 17.43 -5.68 -12.03
N ARG A 248 18.46 -5.51 -11.21
CA ARG A 248 19.77 -4.97 -11.64
C ARG A 248 20.62 -6.04 -12.32
N THR A 249 20.53 -7.28 -11.84
CA THR A 249 21.37 -8.39 -12.31
C THR A 249 20.63 -9.38 -13.19
N GLY A 250 19.29 -9.40 -13.16
CA GLY A 250 18.44 -10.38 -13.85
C GLY A 250 18.51 -11.80 -13.26
N VAL A 251 19.28 -11.98 -12.18
CA VAL A 251 19.52 -13.28 -11.53
C VAL A 251 18.36 -13.60 -10.60
N SER A 252 17.93 -14.87 -10.58
CA SER A 252 16.90 -15.33 -9.63
C SER A 252 17.36 -15.14 -8.18
N ILE A 253 16.46 -14.69 -7.32
CA ILE A 253 16.75 -14.52 -5.89
C ILE A 253 17.04 -15.86 -5.20
N ILE A 254 16.51 -16.94 -5.77
CA ILE A 254 16.78 -18.33 -5.40
C ILE A 254 17.44 -19.04 -6.58
N LYS A 255 18.65 -19.54 -6.33
CA LYS A 255 19.32 -20.48 -7.23
C LYS A 255 18.91 -21.88 -6.80
N SER A 256 18.42 -22.67 -7.75
CA SER A 256 18.09 -24.09 -7.60
C SER A 256 19.15 -24.84 -6.79
N ASN A 257 18.90 -25.05 -5.51
CA ASN A 257 19.74 -25.91 -4.67
C ASN A 257 18.82 -26.87 -3.91
N PRO A 258 18.96 -28.19 -4.10
CA PRO A 258 18.07 -29.20 -3.51
C PRO A 258 18.06 -29.23 -1.97
N GLY A 259 18.91 -28.45 -1.28
CA GLY A 259 18.94 -28.32 0.18
C GLY A 259 18.33 -27.05 0.77
N ILE A 260 17.72 -26.15 -0.03
CA ILE A 260 17.15 -24.89 0.49
C ILE A 260 15.86 -25.17 1.28
N SER A 261 15.79 -24.74 2.54
CA SER A 261 14.57 -24.88 3.35
C SER A 261 13.47 -23.90 2.94
N THR A 262 12.20 -24.25 3.16
CA THR A 262 11.05 -23.37 2.87
C THR A 262 11.06 -22.09 3.71
N ALA A 263 11.58 -22.14 4.94
CA ALA A 263 11.82 -20.95 5.75
C ALA A 263 12.87 -20.01 5.13
N THR A 264 13.90 -20.55 4.47
CA THR A 264 14.92 -19.75 3.77
C THR A 264 14.33 -19.08 2.52
N ILE A 265 13.45 -19.78 1.80
CA ILE A 265 12.72 -19.23 0.64
C ILE A 265 11.85 -18.06 1.09
N ASP A 266 11.09 -18.27 2.17
CA ASP A 266 10.21 -17.27 2.73
C ASP A 266 10.95 -16.02 3.20
N ALA A 267 12.08 -16.21 3.89
CA ALA A 267 12.96 -15.12 4.28
C ALA A 267 13.45 -14.33 3.05
N LYS A 268 13.86 -15.01 1.98
CA LYS A 268 14.33 -14.36 0.75
C LYS A 268 13.25 -13.57 0.01
N ILE A 269 12.02 -14.09 -0.07
CA ILE A 269 10.90 -13.37 -0.69
C ILE A 269 10.53 -12.15 0.17
N ASN A 270 10.50 -12.31 1.49
CA ASN A 270 10.28 -11.19 2.42
C ASN A 270 11.36 -10.11 2.28
N ASP A 271 12.63 -10.49 2.21
CA ASP A 271 13.74 -9.56 2.04
C ASP A 271 13.65 -8.84 0.69
N TYR A 272 13.30 -9.57 -0.38
CA TYR A 272 13.08 -9.00 -1.71
C TYR A 272 12.02 -7.89 -1.69
N LEU A 273 10.94 -8.09 -0.94
CA LEU A 273 9.87 -7.10 -0.81
C LEU A 273 10.20 -5.97 0.18
N LYS A 274 11.05 -6.21 1.19
CA LYS A 274 11.35 -5.24 2.27
C LYS A 274 12.60 -4.41 2.03
N LEU A 275 13.53 -4.90 1.21
CA LEU A 275 14.81 -4.22 0.96
C LEU A 275 14.55 -2.84 0.37
N LYS A 276 15.17 -1.82 0.97
CA LYS A 276 15.08 -0.45 0.47
C LYS A 276 16.11 -0.24 -0.63
N GLY A 277 15.72 0.45 -1.69
CA GLY A 277 16.58 0.76 -2.82
C GLY A 277 15.77 1.36 -3.97
N ASP A 278 16.48 1.90 -4.95
CA ASP A 278 15.87 2.53 -6.14
C ASP A 278 15.04 1.55 -6.98
N ASP A 279 15.30 0.25 -6.82
CA ASP A 279 14.65 -0.85 -7.53
C ASP A 279 13.44 -1.43 -6.78
N LEU A 280 13.05 -0.86 -5.62
CA LEU A 280 11.94 -1.38 -4.81
C LEU A 280 10.61 -1.43 -5.59
N GLU A 281 10.31 -0.40 -6.37
CA GLU A 281 9.06 -0.35 -7.14
C GLU A 281 9.04 -1.43 -8.24
N GLU A 282 10.18 -1.65 -8.91
CA GLU A 282 10.33 -2.69 -9.92
C GLU A 282 10.23 -4.09 -9.31
N ARG A 283 10.87 -4.33 -8.15
CA ARG A 283 10.71 -5.58 -7.40
C ARG A 283 9.26 -5.87 -7.02
N ILE A 284 8.54 -4.87 -6.52
CA ILE A 284 7.12 -5.00 -6.17
C ILE A 284 6.29 -5.32 -7.41
N LYS A 285 6.59 -4.67 -8.54
CA LYS A 285 5.91 -4.93 -9.82
C LYS A 285 6.15 -6.38 -10.26
N THR A 286 7.40 -6.82 -10.35
CA THR A 286 7.75 -8.20 -10.72
C THR A 286 7.08 -9.23 -9.81
N PHE A 287 7.03 -8.97 -8.50
CA PHE A 287 6.31 -9.84 -7.57
C PHE A 287 4.81 -9.94 -7.90
N ASN A 288 4.15 -8.82 -8.12
CA ASN A 288 2.73 -8.82 -8.47
C ASN A 288 2.47 -9.51 -9.81
N ASP A 289 3.30 -9.28 -10.83
CA ASP A 289 3.16 -9.92 -12.15
C ASP A 289 3.26 -11.46 -12.04
N VAL A 290 4.19 -11.97 -11.21
CA VAL A 290 4.33 -13.41 -10.94
C VAL A 290 3.09 -13.95 -10.20
N MET A 291 2.58 -13.22 -9.22
CA MET A 291 1.37 -13.60 -8.47
C MET A 291 0.10 -13.55 -9.33
N ASP A 292 -0.03 -12.57 -10.21
CA ASP A 292 -1.15 -12.45 -11.15
C ASP A 292 -1.14 -13.63 -12.14
N THR A 293 0.04 -14.03 -12.61
CA THR A 293 0.20 -15.22 -13.47
C THR A 293 -0.18 -16.49 -12.71
N TYR A 294 0.23 -16.64 -11.45
CA TYR A 294 -0.15 -17.77 -10.61
C TYR A 294 -1.67 -17.88 -10.41
N GLU A 295 -2.34 -16.76 -10.17
CA GLU A 295 -3.78 -16.72 -9.90
C GLU A 295 -4.63 -16.85 -11.18
N GLY A 296 -4.16 -16.37 -12.32
CA GLY A 296 -4.94 -16.30 -13.56
C GLY A 296 -4.54 -17.29 -14.67
N GLN A 297 -3.28 -17.73 -14.74
CA GLN A 297 -2.74 -18.54 -15.85
C GLN A 297 -1.75 -19.58 -15.32
N ARG A 298 -2.27 -20.63 -14.69
CA ARG A 298 -1.48 -21.60 -13.91
C ARG A 298 -0.47 -22.37 -14.77
N GLU A 299 -0.83 -22.69 -16.00
CA GLU A 299 0.01 -23.39 -16.97
C GLU A 299 1.18 -22.51 -17.43
N LEU A 300 0.90 -21.22 -17.71
CA LEU A 300 1.94 -20.25 -18.06
C LEU A 300 2.88 -19.99 -16.88
N PHE A 301 2.33 -19.91 -15.66
CA PHE A 301 3.12 -19.79 -14.44
C PHE A 301 4.09 -20.97 -14.28
N TYR A 302 3.62 -22.19 -14.50
CA TYR A 302 4.44 -23.40 -14.40
C TYR A 302 5.52 -23.43 -15.49
N LEU A 303 5.17 -23.10 -16.73
CA LEU A 303 6.14 -23.02 -17.82
C LEU A 303 7.22 -21.97 -17.54
N ASN A 304 6.83 -20.80 -17.04
CA ASN A 304 7.78 -19.74 -16.65
C ASN A 304 8.75 -20.22 -15.57
N TYR A 305 8.24 -20.96 -14.58
CA TYR A 305 9.06 -21.62 -13.56
C TYR A 305 10.07 -22.60 -14.20
N LEU A 306 9.62 -23.55 -15.03
CA LEU A 306 10.50 -24.56 -15.64
C LEU A 306 11.59 -23.93 -16.52
N VAL A 307 11.23 -22.94 -17.33
CA VAL A 307 12.18 -22.20 -18.18
C VAL A 307 13.24 -21.52 -17.32
N LYS A 308 12.82 -20.83 -16.24
CA LYS A 308 13.77 -20.14 -15.35
C LYS A 308 14.66 -21.14 -14.61
N GLN A 309 14.10 -22.27 -14.20
CA GLN A 309 14.82 -23.36 -13.57
C GLN A 309 15.85 -24.00 -14.52
N ALA A 310 15.51 -24.15 -15.79
CA ALA A 310 16.43 -24.66 -16.81
C ALA A 310 17.61 -23.70 -17.06
N PHE A 311 17.39 -22.37 -17.03
CA PHE A 311 18.49 -21.40 -17.03
C PHE A 311 19.35 -21.49 -15.76
N ASN A 312 18.74 -21.63 -14.59
CA ASN A 312 19.45 -21.72 -13.32
C ASN A 312 20.31 -22.98 -13.20
N THR A 313 19.90 -24.08 -13.83
CA THR A 313 20.62 -25.36 -13.85
C THR A 313 21.55 -25.50 -15.06
N GLY A 314 21.61 -24.50 -15.96
CA GLY A 314 22.46 -24.51 -17.15
C GLY A 314 21.96 -25.45 -18.26
N ARG A 315 20.72 -25.94 -18.19
CA ARG A 315 20.07 -26.71 -19.25
C ARG A 315 19.58 -25.82 -20.38
N LEU A 316 19.24 -24.56 -20.09
CA LEU A 316 19.07 -23.50 -21.09
C LEU A 316 20.21 -22.50 -20.97
N VAL A 317 20.79 -22.08 -22.10
CA VAL A 317 21.85 -21.07 -22.13
C VAL A 317 21.60 -20.07 -23.24
N ARG A 318 21.91 -18.79 -22.98
CA ARG A 318 21.94 -17.75 -24.01
C ARG A 318 23.35 -17.63 -24.58
N ARG A 319 23.52 -17.79 -25.90
CA ARG A 319 24.79 -17.55 -26.63
C ARG A 319 24.49 -16.88 -27.95
N ASP A 320 25.33 -15.93 -28.39
CA ASP A 320 25.23 -15.29 -29.71
C ASP A 320 23.84 -14.75 -30.09
N GLY A 321 23.07 -14.28 -29.09
CA GLY A 321 21.71 -13.79 -29.30
C GLY A 321 20.60 -14.85 -29.37
N TYR A 322 20.94 -16.13 -29.24
CA TYR A 322 20.01 -17.26 -29.30
C TYR A 322 19.90 -17.99 -27.96
N VAL A 323 18.80 -18.72 -27.79
CA VAL A 323 18.57 -19.63 -26.67
C VAL A 323 18.83 -21.05 -27.13
N TYR A 324 19.66 -21.76 -26.36
CA TYR A 324 20.06 -23.14 -26.61
C TYR A 324 19.56 -24.04 -25.50
N TRP A 325 18.93 -25.15 -25.87
CA TRP A 325 18.56 -26.22 -24.96
C TRP A 325 19.61 -27.34 -25.02
N LEU A 326 20.36 -27.50 -23.92
CA LEU A 326 21.60 -28.29 -23.87
C LEU A 326 21.43 -29.71 -23.30
N SER A 327 20.24 -30.12 -22.86
CA SER A 327 20.04 -31.46 -22.27
C SER A 327 19.94 -32.57 -23.31
N GLN A 328 19.55 -32.27 -24.55
CA GLN A 328 19.53 -33.24 -25.65
C GLN A 328 20.90 -33.29 -26.35
N HIS A 329 21.81 -34.12 -25.82
CA HIS A 329 23.12 -34.56 -26.32
C HIS A 329 23.94 -33.69 -27.32
N ARG A 330 25.17 -33.36 -26.88
CA ARG A 330 26.44 -33.10 -27.61
C ARG A 330 26.51 -32.01 -28.69
N ASP A 331 25.42 -31.59 -29.33
CA ASP A 331 25.46 -30.51 -30.32
C ASP A 331 24.37 -29.44 -30.09
N PRO A 332 24.74 -28.25 -29.59
CA PRO A 332 23.80 -27.15 -29.32
C PRO A 332 23.01 -26.70 -30.55
N ALA A 333 23.49 -26.95 -31.77
CA ALA A 333 22.88 -26.43 -33.00
C ALA A 333 21.43 -26.90 -33.24
N PHE A 334 21.04 -28.07 -32.70
CA PHE A 334 19.74 -28.71 -33.00
C PHE A 334 18.54 -28.09 -32.28
N TYR A 335 18.74 -27.40 -31.15
CA TYR A 335 17.65 -26.83 -30.32
C TYR A 335 17.86 -25.34 -30.06
N LYS A 336 18.07 -24.61 -31.15
CA LYS A 336 18.34 -23.18 -31.20
C LYS A 336 17.06 -22.39 -31.42
N PHE A 337 16.77 -21.45 -30.53
CA PHE A 337 15.61 -20.56 -30.60
C PHE A 337 16.06 -19.11 -30.69
N SER A 338 15.33 -18.29 -31.47
CA SER A 338 15.66 -16.88 -31.67
C SER A 338 15.52 -16.05 -30.39
N THR A 339 14.54 -16.37 -29.54
CA THR A 339 14.28 -15.67 -28.28
C THR A 339 13.77 -16.61 -27.20
N VAL A 340 13.84 -16.17 -25.94
CA VAL A 340 13.17 -16.90 -24.84
C VAL A 340 11.67 -16.98 -25.06
N GLU A 341 11.06 -15.95 -25.65
CA GLU A 341 9.63 -15.94 -25.93
C GLU A 341 9.27 -17.00 -26.97
N SER A 342 10.01 -17.08 -28.08
CA SER A 342 9.80 -18.15 -29.08
C SER A 342 9.97 -19.55 -28.49
N PHE A 343 10.89 -19.74 -27.54
CA PHE A 343 11.03 -20.99 -26.82
C PHE A 343 9.80 -21.27 -25.95
N LYS A 344 9.34 -20.29 -25.18
CA LYS A 344 8.14 -20.41 -24.35
C LYS A 344 6.90 -20.71 -25.17
N THR A 345 6.65 -19.97 -26.25
CA THR A 345 5.51 -20.21 -27.14
C THR A 345 5.54 -21.65 -27.67
N ARG A 346 6.70 -22.12 -28.13
CA ARG A 346 6.83 -23.52 -28.59
C ARG A 346 6.54 -24.51 -27.47
N MET A 347 7.12 -24.32 -26.28
CA MET A 347 6.87 -25.22 -25.15
C MET A 347 5.40 -25.19 -24.69
N PHE A 348 4.75 -24.03 -24.78
CA PHE A 348 3.34 -23.89 -24.46
C PHE A 348 2.44 -24.63 -25.47
N GLU A 349 2.74 -24.52 -26.77
CA GLU A 349 2.08 -25.30 -27.83
C GLU A 349 2.27 -26.81 -27.62
N GLU A 350 3.50 -27.25 -27.33
CA GLU A 350 3.83 -28.65 -27.08
C GLU A 350 3.15 -29.18 -25.81
N MET A 351 2.97 -28.33 -24.79
CA MET A 351 2.21 -28.66 -23.58
C MET A 351 0.71 -28.81 -23.85
N GLN A 352 0.12 -28.00 -24.76
CA GLN A 352 -1.29 -28.11 -25.13
C GLN A 352 -1.59 -29.35 -25.99
N ILE A 353 -0.63 -29.76 -26.83
CA ILE A 353 -0.74 -30.93 -27.71
C ILE A 353 -0.23 -32.21 -27.00
N ALA A 354 0.40 -32.02 -25.84
CA ALA A 354 0.94 -33.05 -24.98
C ALA A 354 1.85 -34.06 -25.71
N SER A 355 2.88 -33.50 -26.33
CA SER A 355 3.84 -34.25 -27.14
C SER A 355 4.98 -34.85 -26.31
N ASP A 356 5.66 -35.83 -26.90
CA ASP A 356 6.85 -36.49 -26.33
C ASP A 356 7.95 -35.49 -25.95
N LYS A 357 8.09 -34.37 -26.69
CA LYS A 357 9.08 -33.33 -26.42
C LYS A 357 8.83 -32.59 -25.11
N PHE A 358 7.57 -32.33 -24.76
CA PHE A 358 7.23 -31.72 -23.48
C PHE A 358 7.45 -32.69 -22.33
N ILE A 359 7.08 -33.97 -22.51
CA ILE A 359 7.30 -35.03 -21.53
C ILE A 359 8.81 -35.24 -21.27
N GLU A 360 9.63 -35.26 -22.33
CA GLU A 360 11.09 -35.30 -22.24
C GLU A 360 11.64 -34.09 -21.48
N PHE A 361 11.21 -32.87 -21.82
CA PHE A 361 11.62 -31.65 -21.11
C PHE A 361 11.32 -31.73 -19.61
N VAL A 362 10.11 -32.18 -19.24
CA VAL A 362 9.73 -32.39 -17.84
C VAL A 362 10.60 -33.46 -17.17
N ASN A 363 10.87 -34.58 -17.85
CA ASN A 363 11.70 -35.68 -17.35
C ASN A 363 13.19 -35.32 -17.20
N GLU A 364 13.75 -34.48 -18.07
CA GLU A 364 15.15 -34.04 -17.94
C GLU A 364 15.33 -33.03 -16.80
N LEU A 365 14.28 -32.26 -16.50
CA LEU A 365 14.22 -31.47 -15.27
C LEU A 365 14.00 -32.36 -14.03
N ARG A 366 13.35 -33.53 -14.19
CA ARG A 366 13.15 -34.57 -13.16
C ARG A 366 14.47 -35.21 -12.71
N ASP A 367 15.41 -35.45 -13.63
CA ASP A 367 16.73 -36.04 -13.34
C ASP A 367 17.66 -35.15 -12.50
N ALA A 368 17.24 -33.91 -12.23
CA ALA A 368 17.79 -33.07 -11.16
C ALA A 368 17.18 -33.36 -9.76
N ARG A 369 16.48 -34.50 -9.57
CA ARG A 369 15.65 -34.90 -8.41
C ARG A 369 14.43 -34.00 -8.19
N VAL A 370 13.49 -33.96 -9.13
CA VAL A 370 12.24 -33.19 -9.02
C VAL A 370 11.03 -34.10 -9.22
N ALA A 371 10.05 -34.13 -8.30
CA ALA A 371 8.79 -34.83 -8.50
C ALA A 371 7.79 -33.95 -9.28
N ILE A 372 6.94 -34.57 -10.10
CA ILE A 372 5.87 -33.91 -10.86
C ILE A 372 4.73 -33.51 -9.90
N PRO A 373 4.12 -32.31 -10.02
CA PRO A 373 2.95 -31.96 -9.22
C PRO A 373 1.72 -32.78 -9.67
N GLU A 374 0.87 -33.24 -8.73
CA GLU A 374 -0.34 -34.04 -9.01
C GLU A 374 -1.23 -33.53 -10.16
N PRO A 375 -1.47 -32.21 -10.35
CA PRO A 375 -2.26 -31.71 -11.48
C PRO A 375 -1.65 -32.00 -12.86
N LEU A 376 -0.32 -32.09 -12.94
CA LEU A 376 0.39 -32.44 -14.17
C LEU A 376 0.45 -33.96 -14.34
N ASP A 377 0.49 -34.72 -13.24
CA ASP A 377 0.43 -36.18 -13.31
C ASP A 377 -0.94 -36.63 -13.84
N ASP A 378 -2.04 -36.00 -13.40
CA ASP A 378 -3.37 -36.22 -13.96
C ASP A 378 -3.46 -35.80 -15.43
N PHE A 379 -2.87 -34.67 -15.81
CA PHE A 379 -2.82 -34.22 -17.21
C PHE A 379 -2.00 -35.16 -18.09
N LEU A 380 -0.80 -35.55 -17.65
CA LEU A 380 0.09 -36.49 -18.36
C LEU A 380 -0.52 -37.89 -18.44
N GLN A 381 -1.24 -38.34 -17.40
CA GLN A 381 -1.98 -39.60 -17.43
C GLN A 381 -3.19 -39.54 -18.38
N GLN A 382 -3.89 -38.41 -18.47
CA GLN A 382 -4.97 -38.21 -19.46
C GLN A 382 -4.41 -38.22 -20.88
N VAL A 383 -3.24 -37.62 -21.09
CA VAL A 383 -2.55 -37.57 -22.38
C VAL A 383 -2.05 -38.95 -22.79
N ALA A 384 -1.37 -39.68 -21.89
CA ALA A 384 -0.90 -41.03 -22.17
C ALA A 384 -2.07 -41.98 -22.53
N LYS A 385 -3.24 -41.76 -21.91
CA LYS A 385 -4.48 -42.47 -22.27
C LYS A 385 -4.98 -42.11 -23.68
N LEU A 386 -4.92 -40.85 -24.07
CA LEU A 386 -5.34 -40.40 -25.41
C LEU A 386 -4.41 -40.92 -26.52
N GLN A 387 -3.09 -40.87 -26.32
CA GLN A 387 -2.11 -41.43 -27.27
C GLN A 387 -2.29 -42.94 -27.46
N SER A 388 -2.51 -43.69 -26.37
CA SER A 388 -2.77 -45.14 -26.43
C SER A 388 -4.10 -45.51 -27.09
N ALA A 389 -5.05 -44.56 -27.18
CA ALA A 389 -6.32 -44.74 -27.85
C ALA A 389 -6.21 -44.48 -29.37
N ASP A 390 -5.38 -43.52 -29.79
CA ASP A 390 -5.11 -43.23 -31.20
C ASP A 390 -4.23 -44.31 -31.87
N GLU A 391 -3.31 -44.93 -31.13
CA GLU A 391 -2.54 -46.08 -31.62
C GLU A 391 -3.43 -47.32 -31.85
N LYS A 392 -4.43 -47.55 -30.99
CA LYS A 392 -5.40 -48.65 -31.14
C LYS A 392 -6.45 -48.44 -32.22
N ASN A 393 -6.63 -47.21 -32.70
CA ASN A 393 -7.54 -46.88 -33.80
C ASN A 393 -6.83 -46.88 -35.17
N ASN A 394 -5.50 -47.02 -35.21
CA ASN A 394 -4.68 -47.07 -36.41
C ASN A 394 -4.06 -48.46 -36.69
N GLU A 395 -4.37 -49.46 -35.86
CA GLU A 395 -4.26 -50.90 -36.17
C GLU A 395 -5.64 -51.47 -36.53
#